data_AF-A0A2R6KMK7-F1
#
_entry.id   AF-A0A2R6KMK7-F1
#
_cell.length_a   1.000
_cell.length_b   1.000
_cell.length_c   1.000
_cell.angle_alpha   90.00
_cell.angle_beta   90.00
_cell.angle_gamma   90.00
#
_symmetry.space_group_name_H-M   'P 1'
#
loop_
_entity.id
_entity.type
_entity.pdbx_description
1 polymer ?
#
loop_
_entity_poly.entity_id
_entity_poly.type
_entity_poly.pdbx_seq_one_letter_code
_entity_poly.pdbx_strand_id
1 'polypeptide(L)'
;MTRYETHVEEGTVYVGAPDGPLEIGPLDVALDAVGGPSWTIRYTDAERERHPTMDTSDEGLTVDVVDMMHSMTFGERFVETMAAHPTEAPESDDLSPRMGLFVGKLLENLENGVE
;
A
#
# COMPACT_ATOMS: atom_id res chain seq x y z
N MET A 1 -15.72 -11.07 10.77
CA MET A 1 -15.12 -11.35 9.44
C MET A 1 -13.63 -11.48 9.64
N THR A 2 -13.01 -12.51 9.07
CA THR A 2 -11.56 -12.70 9.12
C THR A 2 -10.88 -11.59 8.33
N ARG A 3 -9.81 -11.05 8.90
CA ARG A 3 -8.91 -10.08 8.27
C ARG A 3 -7.56 -10.74 8.13
N TYR A 4 -6.96 -10.58 6.96
CA TYR A 4 -5.67 -11.16 6.64
C TYR A 4 -4.61 -10.08 6.62
N GLU A 5 -3.53 -10.29 7.37
CA GLU A 5 -2.44 -9.33 7.53
C GLU A 5 -1.47 -9.39 6.35
N THR A 6 -0.76 -8.29 6.15
CA THR A 6 0.31 -8.15 5.17
C THR A 6 1.65 -8.24 5.88
N HIS A 7 2.59 -8.96 5.28
CA HIS A 7 3.96 -9.04 5.78
C HIS A 7 4.94 -9.06 4.62
N VAL A 8 6.20 -8.74 4.94
CA VAL A 8 7.32 -8.80 4.01
C VAL A 8 8.30 -9.83 4.54
N GLU A 9 8.67 -10.78 3.69
CA GLU A 9 9.66 -11.81 4.00
C GLU A 9 10.66 -11.87 2.85
N GLU A 10 11.96 -11.81 3.18
CA GLU A 10 13.06 -11.88 2.21
C GLU A 10 12.94 -10.90 1.01
N GLY A 11 12.29 -9.74 1.21
CA GLY A 11 12.09 -8.74 0.17
C GLY A 11 10.86 -8.98 -0.72
N THR A 12 10.02 -9.95 -0.38
CA THR A 12 8.77 -10.26 -1.07
C THR A 12 7.57 -9.93 -0.17
N VAL A 13 6.56 -9.30 -0.76
CA VAL A 13 5.31 -8.95 -0.08
C VAL A 13 4.35 -10.14 -0.12
N TYR A 14 3.78 -10.46 1.03
CA TYR A 14 2.79 -11.53 1.20
C TYR A 14 1.55 -11.00 1.92
N VAL A 15 0.40 -11.53 1.55
CA VAL A 15 -0.88 -11.32 2.24
C VAL A 15 -1.38 -12.65 2.77
N GLY A 16 -1.81 -12.71 4.03
CA GLY A 16 -2.42 -13.92 4.56
C GLY A 16 -3.63 -14.39 3.72
N ALA A 17 -3.85 -15.69 3.64
CA ALA A 17 -5.04 -16.26 3.02
C ALA A 17 -5.45 -17.57 3.73
N PRO A 18 -6.67 -18.09 3.48
CA PRO A 18 -7.13 -19.34 4.08
C PRO A 18 -6.18 -20.52 3.84
N ASP A 19 -5.60 -20.60 2.64
CA ASP A 19 -4.77 -21.73 2.18
C ASP A 19 -3.25 -21.48 2.35
N GLY A 20 -2.88 -20.42 3.08
CA GLY A 20 -1.50 -19.99 3.26
C GLY A 20 -1.25 -18.57 2.74
N PRO A 21 -0.06 -18.00 2.98
CA PRO A 21 0.27 -16.66 2.51
C PRO A 21 0.29 -16.60 0.98
N LEU A 22 -0.44 -15.63 0.44
CA LEU A 22 -0.46 -15.28 -0.97
C LEU A 22 0.71 -14.37 -1.30
N GLU A 23 1.60 -14.82 -2.17
CA GLU A 23 2.66 -14.00 -2.73
C GLU A 23 2.09 -12.88 -3.60
N ILE A 24 2.45 -11.63 -3.32
CA ILE A 24 2.07 -10.48 -4.14
C ILE A 24 3.18 -10.17 -5.16
N GLY A 25 4.43 -10.17 -4.69
CA GLY A 25 5.62 -9.97 -5.50
C GLY A 25 6.70 -9.17 -4.77
N PRO A 26 7.74 -8.71 -5.48
CA PRO A 26 8.87 -8.02 -4.88
C PRO A 26 8.50 -6.68 -4.22
N LEU A 27 9.09 -6.39 -3.06
CA LEU A 27 8.86 -5.14 -2.32
C LEU A 27 9.37 -3.93 -3.09
N ASP A 28 10.55 -4.02 -3.72
CA ASP A 28 11.14 -2.94 -4.49
C ASP A 28 10.22 -2.48 -5.64
N VAL A 29 9.62 -3.43 -6.36
CA VAL A 29 8.63 -3.15 -7.40
C VAL A 29 7.41 -2.40 -6.84
N ALA A 30 6.93 -2.79 -5.66
CA ALA A 30 5.82 -2.11 -5.01
C ALA A 30 6.19 -0.68 -4.56
N LEU A 31 7.40 -0.49 -4.01
CA LEU A 31 7.89 0.83 -3.60
C LEU A 31 8.09 1.75 -4.80
N ASP A 32 8.70 1.24 -5.88
CA ASP A 32 8.89 1.99 -7.13
C ASP A 32 7.55 2.43 -7.71
N ALA A 33 6.53 1.57 -7.68
CA ALA A 33 5.18 1.90 -8.13
C ALA A 33 4.50 3.00 -7.29
N VAL A 34 4.80 3.05 -5.99
CA VAL A 34 4.32 4.11 -5.09
C VAL A 34 5.13 5.41 -5.23
N GLY A 35 6.32 5.35 -5.82
CA GLY A 35 7.23 6.49 -5.97
C GLY A 35 8.31 6.59 -4.88
N GLY A 36 8.52 5.50 -4.13
CA GLY A 36 9.60 5.35 -3.17
C GLY A 36 9.15 4.79 -1.81
N PRO A 37 10.10 4.65 -0.85
CA PRO A 37 9.83 4.12 0.49
C PRO A 37 9.10 5.10 1.41
N SER A 38 8.95 6.37 1.00
CA SER A 38 8.34 7.41 1.81
C SER A 38 7.31 8.17 0.99
N TRP A 39 6.13 8.36 1.57
CA TRP A 39 5.03 9.10 0.97
C TRP A 39 4.73 10.35 1.78
N THR A 40 4.72 11.52 1.14
CA THR A 40 4.46 12.81 1.82
C THR A 40 3.07 13.31 1.47
N ILE A 41 2.17 13.31 2.46
CA ILE A 41 0.86 13.96 2.35
C ILE A 41 1.04 15.45 2.66
N ARG A 42 0.90 16.29 1.64
CA ARG A 42 1.05 17.75 1.80
C ARG A 42 -0.22 18.37 2.35
N TYR A 43 -0.07 19.30 3.30
CA TYR A 43 -1.19 20.12 3.76
C TYR A 43 -1.72 21.00 2.63
N THR A 44 -3.02 20.90 2.38
CA THR A 44 -3.70 21.78 1.43
C THR A 44 -3.81 23.20 1.99
N ASP A 45 -3.95 24.20 1.11
CA ASP A 45 -4.13 25.60 1.53
C ASP A 45 -5.36 25.78 2.44
N ALA A 46 -6.43 25.03 2.18
CA ALA A 46 -7.66 25.05 2.97
C ALA A 46 -7.47 24.47 4.39
N GLU A 47 -6.53 23.55 4.60
CA GLU A 47 -6.18 23.03 5.93
C GLU A 47 -5.29 24.01 6.69
N ARG A 48 -4.33 24.62 6.01
CA ARG A 48 -3.48 25.69 6.55
C ARG A 48 -4.31 26.89 7.03
N GLU A 49 -5.32 27.28 6.25
CA GLU A 49 -6.20 28.41 6.59
C GLU A 49 -7.15 28.09 7.76
N ARG A 50 -7.65 26.85 7.86
CA ARG A 50 -8.51 26.40 8.97
C ARG A 50 -7.76 26.23 10.29
N HIS A 51 -6.47 25.92 10.25
CA HIS A 51 -5.63 25.69 11.43
C HIS A 51 -4.39 26.58 11.44
N PRO A 52 -4.54 27.91 11.61
CA PRO A 52 -3.43 28.88 11.47
C PRO A 52 -2.37 28.76 12.59
N THR A 53 -2.66 28.01 13.65
CA THR A 53 -1.71 27.72 14.74
C THR A 53 -0.92 26.42 14.52
N MET A 54 -1.24 25.65 13.47
CA MET A 54 -0.54 24.42 13.14
C MET A 54 0.79 24.77 12.49
N ASP A 55 1.89 24.24 13.04
CA ASP A 55 3.18 24.37 12.40
C ASP A 55 3.17 23.53 11.12
N THR A 56 3.32 24.21 9.98
CA THR A 56 3.29 23.59 8.65
C THR A 56 4.64 23.72 7.93
N SER A 57 5.71 24.00 8.70
CA SER A 57 7.07 24.05 8.20
C SER A 57 7.61 22.69 7.77
N ASP A 58 7.03 21.59 8.27
CA ASP A 58 7.47 20.21 7.97
C ASP A 58 6.93 19.67 6.62
N GLU A 59 6.39 20.55 5.78
CA GLU A 59 5.86 20.29 4.41
C GLU A 59 4.72 19.26 4.28
N GLY A 60 4.42 18.47 5.33
CA GLY A 60 3.37 17.46 5.34
C GLY A 60 3.57 16.38 6.40
N LEU A 61 2.72 15.35 6.36
CA LEU A 61 2.95 14.10 7.08
C LEU A 61 3.74 13.15 6.17
N THR A 62 4.96 12.78 6.56
CA THR A 62 5.74 11.75 5.86
C THR A 62 5.46 10.40 6.50
N VAL A 63 5.00 9.44 5.68
CA VAL A 63 4.64 8.09 6.08
C VAL A 63 5.64 7.12 5.45
N ASP A 64 6.13 6.17 6.26
CA ASP A 64 6.90 5.04 5.75
C ASP A 64 5.95 4.05 5.06
N VAL A 65 6.21 3.80 3.79
CA VAL A 65 5.33 2.97 2.95
C VAL A 65 5.36 1.51 3.40
N VAL A 66 6.49 1.02 3.91
CA VAL A 66 6.63 -0.36 4.40
C VAL A 66 5.87 -0.52 5.72
N ASP A 67 5.96 0.44 6.63
CA ASP A 67 5.16 0.44 7.85
C ASP A 67 3.66 0.48 7.54
N MET A 68 3.25 1.28 6.54
CA MET A 68 1.87 1.29 6.06
C MET A 68 1.47 -0.10 5.54
N MET A 69 2.28 -0.74 4.70
CA MET A 69 2.02 -2.10 4.21
C MET A 69 1.79 -3.07 5.37
N HIS A 70 2.63 -3.06 6.41
CA HIS A 70 2.49 -3.94 7.58
C HIS A 70 1.19 -3.74 8.35
N SER A 71 0.62 -2.53 8.33
CA SER A 71 -0.68 -2.25 8.95
C SER A 71 -1.88 -2.68 8.11
N MET A 72 -1.69 -2.96 6.82
CA MET A 72 -2.78 -3.29 5.92
C MET A 72 -3.36 -4.67 6.22
N THR A 73 -4.69 -4.71 6.35
CA THR A 73 -5.44 -5.96 6.44
C THR A 73 -6.57 -6.04 5.43
N PHE A 74 -6.73 -7.21 4.84
CA PHE A 74 -7.70 -7.44 3.77
C PHE A 74 -8.82 -8.38 4.21
N GLY A 75 -10.02 -8.15 3.70
CA GLY A 75 -11.13 -9.09 3.86
C GLY A 75 -11.00 -10.26 2.90
N GLU A 76 -11.59 -11.40 3.27
CA GLU A 76 -11.56 -12.66 2.51
C GLU A 76 -11.87 -12.51 1.02
N ARG A 77 -12.99 -11.84 0.67
CA ARG A 77 -13.37 -11.62 -0.73
C ARG A 77 -12.29 -10.90 -1.56
N PHE A 78 -11.57 -9.97 -0.95
CA PHE A 78 -10.50 -9.25 -1.63
C PHE A 78 -9.27 -10.14 -1.81
N VAL A 79 -8.93 -10.95 -0.79
CA VAL A 79 -7.86 -11.95 -0.88
C VAL A 79 -8.16 -13.00 -1.96
N GLU A 80 -9.38 -13.51 -2.03
CA GLU A 80 -9.83 -14.42 -3.11
C GLU A 80 -9.68 -13.77 -4.50
N THR A 81 -10.00 -12.48 -4.59
CA THR A 81 -9.83 -11.72 -5.84
C THR A 81 -8.35 -11.61 -6.22
N MET A 82 -7.47 -11.29 -5.27
CA MET A 82 -6.01 -11.27 -5.51
C MET A 82 -5.48 -12.63 -5.93
N ALA A 83 -5.94 -13.71 -5.28
CA ALA A 83 -5.52 -15.07 -5.58
C ALA A 83 -5.89 -15.52 -7.00
N ALA A 84 -6.99 -15.01 -7.56
CA ALA A 84 -7.40 -15.30 -8.92
C ALA A 84 -6.53 -14.63 -10.01
N HIS A 85 -5.69 -13.66 -9.65
CA HIS A 85 -4.82 -12.93 -10.59
C HIS A 85 -3.38 -13.46 -10.54
N PRO A 86 -2.65 -13.50 -11.67
CA PRO A 86 -1.26 -13.96 -11.70
C PRO A 86 -0.29 -12.99 -11.02
N THR A 87 0.85 -13.52 -10.55
CA THR A 87 1.98 -12.77 -9.97
C THR A 87 2.97 -12.26 -11.01
N GLU A 88 2.91 -12.78 -12.23
CA GLU A 88 3.81 -12.40 -13.32
C GLU A 88 3.32 -11.13 -14.01
N ALA A 89 4.25 -10.21 -14.28
CA ALA A 89 3.96 -9.02 -15.08
C ALA A 89 3.85 -9.39 -16.57
N PRO A 90 2.83 -8.90 -17.30
CA PRO A 90 2.80 -8.97 -18.75
C PRO A 90 4.05 -8.31 -19.37
N GLU A 91 4.46 -8.73 -20.57
CA GLU A 91 5.64 -8.16 -21.24
C GLU A 91 5.57 -6.64 -21.50
N SER A 92 4.35 -6.08 -21.45
CA SER A 92 4.07 -4.65 -21.68
C SER A 92 3.87 -3.83 -20.41
N ASP A 93 3.88 -4.45 -19.22
CA ASP A 93 3.53 -3.80 -17.97
C ASP A 93 4.62 -4.00 -16.92
N ASP A 94 4.84 -2.97 -16.10
CA ASP A 94 5.83 -3.02 -15.01
C ASP A 94 5.32 -3.79 -13.79
N LEU A 95 3.99 -3.98 -13.68
CA LEU A 95 3.34 -4.63 -12.55
C LEU A 95 2.50 -5.83 -13.00
N SER A 96 2.55 -6.89 -12.20
CA SER A 96 1.58 -7.98 -12.34
C SER A 96 0.17 -7.51 -11.97
N PRO A 97 -0.89 -8.13 -12.51
CA PRO A 97 -2.25 -7.77 -12.15
C PRO A 97 -2.52 -7.88 -10.64
N ARG A 98 -1.92 -8.86 -9.97
CA ARG A 98 -2.01 -9.00 -8.51
C ARG A 98 -1.29 -7.87 -7.78
N MET A 99 -0.07 -7.54 -8.21
CA MET A 99 0.70 -6.41 -7.65
C MET A 99 -0.06 -5.09 -7.85
N GLY A 100 -0.63 -4.86 -9.03
CA GLY A 100 -1.42 -3.65 -9.33
C GLY A 100 -2.63 -3.49 -8.41
N LEU A 101 -3.36 -4.57 -8.10
CA LEU A 101 -4.46 -4.53 -7.14
C LEU A 101 -3.99 -4.17 -5.73
N PHE A 102 -2.87 -4.73 -5.29
CA PHE A 102 -2.29 -4.45 -3.99
C PHE A 102 -1.80 -3.00 -3.89
N VAL A 103 -1.00 -2.54 -4.86
CA VAL A 103 -0.47 -1.18 -4.92
C VAL A 103 -1.60 -0.16 -5.01
N GLY A 104 -2.64 -0.43 -5.79
CA GLY A 104 -3.82 0.43 -5.85
C GLY A 104 -4.45 0.62 -4.46
N LYS A 105 -4.55 -0.46 -3.67
CA LYS A 105 -5.11 -0.36 -2.32
C LYS A 105 -4.16 0.33 -1.33
N LEU A 106 -2.86 0.16 -1.51
CA LEU A 106 -1.84 0.87 -0.73
C LEU A 106 -1.90 2.38 -0.98
N LEU A 107 -1.98 2.80 -2.25
CA LEU A 107 -2.14 4.20 -2.63
C LEU A 107 -3.43 4.80 -2.04
N GLU A 108 -4.55 4.08 -2.13
CA GLU A 108 -5.80 4.52 -1.47
C GLU A 108 -5.61 4.75 0.04
N ASN A 109 -4.88 3.87 0.75
CA ASN A 109 -4.64 4.04 2.18
C ASN A 109 -3.67 5.19 2.48
N LEU A 110 -2.66 5.39 1.64
CA LEU A 110 -1.71 6.50 1.76
C LEU A 110 -2.36 7.86 1.48
N GLU A 111 -3.32 7.93 0.54
CA GLU A 111 -4.04 9.16 0.21
C GLU A 111 -5.06 9.56 1.29
N ASN A 112 -5.76 8.58 1.88
CA ASN A 112 -6.81 8.87 2.85
C ASN A 112 -6.28 9.08 4.28
N GLY A 113 -5.03 8.70 4.55
CA GLY A 113 -4.52 8.60 5.92
C GLY A 113 -5.23 7.47 6.67
N VAL A 114 -4.54 6.83 7.61
CA VAL A 114 -5.15 5.78 8.42
C VAL A 114 -6.29 6.39 9.26
N GLU A 115 -7.52 5.88 9.13
CA GLU A 115 -8.65 6.21 10.03
C GLU A 115 -8.37 5.81 11.48
#